data_AF-A0A2T3G1X0-F1
#
_entry.id   AF-A0A2T3G1X0-F1
#
_cell.length_a   1.000
_cell.length_b   1.000
_cell.length_c   1.000
_cell.angle_alpha   90.00
_cell.angle_beta   90.00
_cell.angle_gamma   90.00
#
_symmetry.space_group_name_H-M   'P 1'
#
loop_
_entity.id
_entity.type
_entity.pdbx_description
1 polymer ?
#
loop_
_entity_poly.entity_id
_entity_poly.type
_entity_poly.pdbx_seq_one_letter_code
_entity_poly.pdbx_strand_id
1 'polypeptide(L)' 'MEQMNNKEKLFKDLLYALTLSGKIFGTLIAGVILGLYLDSILLTKPLLTLVFLVLAFIEVMRTLLKGGKS' A
#
# COMPACT_ATOMS: atom_id res chain seq x y z
N MET A 1 -31.14 12.99 17.01
CA MET A 1 -29.72 13.34 17.25
C MET A 1 -28.76 12.17 16.97
N GLU A 2 -29.23 10.92 16.83
CA GLU A 2 -28.36 9.75 16.58
C GLU A 2 -27.88 9.59 15.12
N GLN A 3 -28.61 10.09 14.12
CA GLN A 3 -28.22 9.94 12.71
C GLN A 3 -26.96 10.72 12.32
N MET A 4 -26.70 11.87 12.96
CA MET A 4 -25.49 12.66 12.67
C MET A 4 -24.22 11.92 13.11
N ASN A 5 -24.26 11.26 14.28
CA ASN A 5 -23.14 10.49 14.82
C ASN A 5 -22.78 9.27 13.95
N ASN A 6 -23.78 8.60 13.35
CA ASN A 6 -23.52 7.42 12.52
C ASN A 6 -22.87 7.77 11.18
N LYS A 7 -23.24 8.92 10.58
CA LYS A 7 -22.59 9.41 9.34
C LYS A 7 -21.14 9.80 9.57
N GLU A 8 -20.84 10.46 10.68
CA GLU A 8 -19.45 10.80 11.06
C GLU A 8 -18.62 9.56 11.36
N LYS A 9 -19.21 8.54 11.98
CA LYS A 9 -18.55 7.25 12.24
C LYS A 9 -18.22 6.51 10.94
N LEU A 10 -19.17 6.45 9.99
CA LEU A 10 -18.93 5.87 8.66
C LEU A 10 -17.85 6.61 7.88
N PHE A 11 -17.81 7.94 7.96
CA PHE A 11 -16.75 8.73 7.32
C PHE A 11 -15.38 8.47 7.93
N LYS A 12 -15.29 8.34 9.26
CA LYS A 12 -14.05 7.99 9.96
C LYS A 12 -13.58 6.59 9.62
N ASP A 13 -14.49 5.60 9.58
CA ASP A 13 -14.14 4.23 9.19
C ASP A 13 -13.72 4.16 7.72
N LEU A 14 -14.38 4.91 6.84
CA LEU A 14 -13.99 5.00 5.43
C LEU A 14 -12.63 5.67 5.26
N LEU A 15 -12.38 6.80 5.92
CA LEU A 15 -11.08 7.47 5.89
C LEU A 15 -9.98 6.60 6.50
N TYR A 16 -10.30 5.83 7.54
CA TYR A 16 -9.38 4.89 8.16
C TYR A 16 -9.05 3.74 7.22
N ALA A 17 -10.07 3.10 6.62
CA ALA A 17 -9.89 2.06 5.62
C ALA A 17 -9.14 2.58 4.40
N LEU A 18 -9.43 3.81 3.96
CA LEU A 18 -8.76 4.48 2.84
C LEU A 18 -7.32 4.84 3.17
N THR A 19 -7.04 5.26 4.40
CA THR A 19 -5.67 5.54 4.86
C THR A 19 -4.87 4.25 4.98
N LEU A 20 -5.49 3.20 5.49
CA LEU A 20 -4.87 1.88 5.63
C LEU A 20 -4.59 1.27 4.24
N SER A 21 -5.57 1.29 3.33
CA SER A 21 -5.38 0.85 1.95
C SER A 21 -4.41 1.74 1.19
N GLY A 22 -4.46 3.05 1.41
CA GLY A 22 -3.57 4.03 0.78
C GLY A 22 -2.13 3.89 1.24
N LYS A 23 -1.89 3.48 2.49
CA LYS A 23 -0.54 3.19 3.00
C LYS A 23 0.04 1.93 2.34
N ILE A 24 -0.79 0.90 2.16
CA ILE A 24 -0.41 -0.34 1.46
C ILE A 24 -0.17 -0.09 -0.03
N PHE A 25 -1.10 0.59 -0.71
CA PHE A 25 -0.98 0.96 -2.12
C PHE A 25 0.17 1.94 -2.37
N GLY A 26 0.38 2.90 -1.46
CA GLY A 26 1.44 3.89 -1.55
C GLY A 26 2.83 3.24 -1.49
N THR A 27 3.04 2.28 -0.60
CA THR A 27 4.28 1.48 -0.56
C THR A 27 4.48 0.68 -1.85
N LEU A 28 3.41 0.13 -2.41
CA LEU A 28 3.48 -0.67 -3.64
C LEU A 28 3.83 0.20 -4.86
N ILE A 29 3.17 1.36 -5.01
CA ILE A 29 3.48 2.32 -6.09
C ILE A 29 4.88 2.92 -5.92
N ALA A 30 5.28 3.28 -4.70
CA ALA A 30 6.62 3.78 -4.44
C ALA A 30 7.70 2.74 -4.80
N GLY A 31 7.48 1.46 -4.47
CA GLY A 31 8.39 0.36 -4.84
C GLY A 31 8.54 0.19 -6.35
N VAL A 32 7.44 0.31 -7.11
CA VAL A 32 7.47 0.23 -8.58
C VAL A 32 8.21 1.43 -9.18
N ILE A 33 7.92 2.65 -8.72
CA ILE A 33 8.58 3.87 -9.21
C ILE A 33 10.08 3.82 -8.92
N LEU A 34 10.46 3.45 -7.69
CA LEU A 34 11.86 3.31 -7.30
C LEU A 34 12.56 2.21 -8.12
N GLY A 35 11.89 1.08 -8.33
CA GLY A 35 12.37 -0.02 -9.15
C GLY A 35 12.64 0.41 -10.59
N LEU A 36 11.67 1.09 -11.24
CA LEU A 36 11.81 1.61 -12.60
C LEU A 36 12.92 2.68 -12.71
N TYR A 37 13.06 3.52 -11.68
CA TYR A 37 14.10 4.54 -11.63
C TYR A 37 15.50 3.90 -11.55
N LEU A 38 15.67 2.91 -10.69
CA LEU A 38 16.93 2.17 -10.57
C LEU A 38 17.24 1.35 -11.83
N ASP A 39 16.23 0.71 -12.41
CA ASP A 39 16.37 -0.07 -13.63
C ASP A 39 16.84 0.80 -14.82
N SER A 40 16.32 2.03 -14.90
CA SER A 40 16.76 3.02 -15.88
C SER A 40 18.22 3.47 -15.69
N ILE A 41 18.72 3.47 -14.45
CA ILE A 41 20.11 3.86 -14.14
C ILE A 41 21.08 2.70 -14.36
N LEU A 42 20.71 1.49 -13.94
CA LEU A 42 21.59 0.32 -13.98
C LEU A 42 21.64 -0.37 -15.35
N LEU A 43 20.81 0.04 -16.31
CA LEU A 43 20.64 -0.64 -17.62
C LEU A 43 20.33 -2.15 -17.49
N THR A 44 20.03 -2.61 -16.28
CA THR A 44 19.35 -3.86 -16.06
C THR A 44 17.99 -3.69 -16.73
N LYS A 45 17.65 -4.60 -17.63
CA LYS A 45 16.26 -4.87 -18.02
C LYS A 45 15.38 -5.01 -16.75
N PRO A 46 14.02 -4.95 -16.82
CA PRO A 46 13.06 -4.90 -15.69
C PRO A 46 13.16 -6.04 -14.67
N LEU A 47 14.32 -6.16 -14.05
CA LEU A 47 14.74 -7.14 -13.07
C LEU A 47 14.68 -6.46 -11.71
N LEU A 48 15.19 -5.24 -11.58
CA LEU A 48 15.09 -4.50 -10.32
C LEU A 48 13.64 -4.13 -10.01
N THR A 49 12.88 -3.69 -11.02
CA THR A 49 11.43 -3.52 -10.86
C THR A 49 10.76 -4.81 -10.42
N LEU A 50 11.15 -5.97 -10.95
CA LEU A 50 10.58 -7.26 -10.57
C LEU A 50 10.92 -7.64 -9.12
N VAL A 51 12.17 -7.45 -8.71
CA VAL A 51 12.63 -7.67 -7.33
C VAL A 51 11.89 -6.76 -6.35
N PHE A 52 11.80 -5.46 -6.65
CA PHE A 52 11.05 -4.51 -5.83
C PHE A 52 9.55 -4.80 -5.81
N LEU A 53 8.97 -5.30 -6.90
CA LEU A 53 7.58 -5.72 -6.96
C LEU A 53 7.33 -6.92 -6.04
N VAL A 54 8.20 -7.94 -6.06
CA VAL A 54 8.11 -9.10 -5.18
C VAL A 54 8.27 -8.69 -3.72
N LEU A 55 9.24 -7.82 -3.41
CA LEU A 55 9.44 -7.29 -2.05
C LEU A 55 8.23 -6.48 -1.56
N ALA A 56 7.70 -5.59 -2.40
CA ALA A 56 6.51 -4.81 -2.08
C ALA A 56 5.30 -5.73 -1.86
N PHE A 57 5.14 -6.77 -2.68
CA PHE A 57 4.07 -7.75 -2.53
C PHE A 57 4.18 -8.54 -1.22
N ILE A 58 5.39 -8.95 -0.83
CA ILE A 58 5.64 -9.60 0.45
C ILE A 58 5.31 -8.66 1.61
N GLU A 59 5.69 -7.38 1.53
CA GLU A 59 5.40 -6.37 2.56
C GLU A 59 3.90 -6.13 2.71
N VAL A 60 3.16 -6.10 1.59
CA VAL A 60 1.69 -6.04 1.57
C VAL A 60 1.09 -7.28 2.21
N MET A 61 1.53 -8.48 1.83
CA MET A 61 1.05 -9.73 2.43
C MET A 61 1.36 -9.79 3.93
N ARG A 62 2.55 -9.34 4.36
CA ARG A 62 2.89 -9.20 5.79
C ARG A 62 1.98 -8.23 6.51
N THR A 63 1.69 -7.09 5.90
CA THR A 63 0.81 -6.06 6.49
C THR A 63 -0.61 -6.58 6.62
N LEU A 64 -1.12 -7.27 5.60
CA LEU A 64 -2.43 -7.92 5.64
C LEU A 64 -2.49 -9.04 6.70
N LEU A 65 -1.47 -9.90 6.78
CA LEU A 65 -1.38 -10.98 7.77
C LEU A 65 -1.22 -10.47 9.21
N LYS A 66 -0.55 -9.33 9.41
CA LYS A 66 -0.48 -8.65 10.72
C LYS A 66 -1.78 -7.90 11.06
N GLY A 67 -2.46 -7.35 10.06
CA GLY A 67 -3.71 -6.61 10.23
C GLY A 67 -4.90 -7.50 10.59
N GLY A 68 -4.86 -8.80 10.24
CA GLY A 68 -5.90 -9.78 10.58
C GLY A 68 -5.90 -10.31 12.03
N LYS A 69 -5.05 -9.76 12.91
CA LYS A 69 -5.00 -10.12 14.34
C LYS A 69 -5.66 -9.08 15.26
N SER A 70 -6.50 -8.19 14.72
CA SER A 70 -7.30 -7.27 15.53
C SER A 70 -8.72 -7.77 15.71
#